data_AF-A0A7K6VV65-F1
#
_entry.id   AF-A0A7K6VV65-F1
#
_cell.length_a   1.000
_cell.length_b   1.000
_cell.length_c   1.000
_cell.angle_alpha   90.00
_cell.angle_beta   90.00
_cell.angle_gamma   90.00
#
_symmetry.space_group_name_H-M   'P 1'
#
loop_
_entity.id
_entity.type
_entity.pdbx_description
1 polymer ?
#
loop_
_entity_poly.entity_id
_entity_poly.type
_entity_poly.pdbx_seq_one_letter_code
_entity_poly.pdbx_strand_id
1 'polypeptide(L)' 'MTCQARSSYLADEVLWGHRFTPLLSLEEGFYEVDYGGFHHTVPVPTPACSARQLAAAAARRDAHLYWSI' A
#
# COMPACT_ATOMS: atom_id res chain seq x y z
N MET A 1 15.94 28.96 -9.42
CA MET A 1 16.83 27.84 -9.06
C MET A 1 16.10 26.53 -9.31
N THR A 2 16.80 25.48 -9.74
CA THR A 2 16.22 24.14 -9.94
C THR A 2 16.92 23.14 -9.02
N CYS A 3 16.16 22.19 -8.44
CA CYS A 3 16.65 21.16 -7.53
C CYS A 3 16.19 19.77 -8.02
N GLN A 4 17.04 18.76 -7.85
CA GLN A 4 16.74 17.36 -8.14
C GLN A 4 17.18 16.49 -6.97
N ALA A 5 16.26 15.63 -6.48
CA ALA A 5 16.55 14.57 -5.53
C ALA A 5 16.20 13.21 -6.15
N ARG A 6 17.03 12.19 -5.91
CA ARG A 6 16.86 10.84 -6.46
C ARG A 6 17.12 9.82 -5.35
N SER A 7 16.35 8.74 -5.36
CA SER A 7 16.53 7.56 -4.51
C SER A 7 16.11 6.31 -5.29
N SER A 8 16.43 5.13 -4.78
CA SER A 8 16.11 3.83 -5.40
C SER A 8 15.78 2.80 -4.34
N TYR A 9 15.09 1.73 -4.74
CA TYR A 9 14.82 0.56 -3.91
C TYR A 9 15.26 -0.71 -4.65
N LEU A 10 16.02 -1.57 -3.98
CA LEU A 10 16.35 -2.93 -4.38
C LEU A 10 15.17 -3.88 -4.09
N ALA A 11 15.21 -5.10 -4.61
CA ALA A 11 14.14 -6.08 -4.41
C ALA A 11 13.84 -6.34 -2.92
N ASP A 12 14.88 -6.43 -2.10
CA ASP A 12 14.74 -6.69 -0.65
C ASP A 12 14.26 -5.46 0.14
N GLU A 13 14.26 -4.28 -0.46
CA GLU A 13 13.75 -3.03 0.13
C GLU A 13 12.24 -2.84 -0.14
N VAL A 14 11.64 -3.69 -0.98
CA VAL A 14 10.21 -3.68 -1.29
C VAL A 14 9.47 -4.71 -0.43
N LEU A 15 8.87 -4.23 0.65
CA LEU A 15 8.17 -5.08 1.63
C LEU A 15 6.76 -5.45 1.17
N TRP A 16 6.53 -6.73 0.83
CA TRP A 16 5.20 -7.23 0.47
C TRP A 16 4.28 -7.32 1.69
N GLY A 17 3.07 -6.77 1.56
CA GLY A 17 2.06 -6.83 2.62
C GLY A 17 2.32 -5.90 3.79
N HIS A 18 2.96 -4.77 3.54
CA HIS A 18 3.17 -3.69 4.50
C HIS A 18 2.42 -2.42 4.09
N ARG A 19 2.00 -1.63 5.07
CA ARG A 19 1.49 -0.26 4.86
C ARG A 19 2.32 0.74 5.67
N PHE A 20 2.41 1.98 5.18
CA PHE A 20 2.98 3.07 5.98
C PHE A 20 2.07 3.41 7.16
N THR A 21 2.69 3.80 8.26
CA THR A 21 1.98 4.33 9.43
C THR A 21 1.41 5.70 9.08
N PRO A 22 0.17 6.04 9.48
CA PRO A 22 -0.36 7.38 9.31
C PRO A 22 0.53 8.41 10.02
N LEU A 23 0.89 9.48 9.31
CA LEU A 23 1.82 10.50 9.83
C LEU A 23 1.12 11.83 10.15
N LEU A 24 -0.04 12.07 9.55
CA LEU A 24 -0.81 13.29 9.78
C LEU A 24 -1.84 13.07 10.90
N SER A 25 -1.81 13.92 11.91
CA SER A 25 -2.88 14.11 12.88
C SER A 25 -3.47 15.52 12.73
N LEU A 26 -4.72 15.69 13.16
CA LEU A 26 -5.35 17.00 13.31
C LEU A 26 -5.47 17.31 14.79
N GLU A 27 -4.65 18.23 15.28
CA GLU A 27 -4.58 18.61 16.70
C GLU A 27 -4.87 20.11 16.82
N GLU A 28 -5.86 20.45 17.64
CA GLU A 28 -6.28 21.84 17.90
C GLU A 28 -6.56 22.68 16.63
N GLY A 29 -6.98 22.03 15.54
CA GLY A 29 -7.27 22.70 14.27
C GLY A 29 -6.07 22.85 13.33
N PHE A 30 -4.91 22.31 13.70
CA PHE A 30 -3.70 22.29 12.89
C PHE A 30 -3.34 20.85 12.49
N TYR A 31 -2.81 20.69 11.28
CA TYR A 31 -2.23 19.41 10.87
C TYR A 31 -0.81 19.30 11.40
N GLU A 32 -0.56 18.27 12.19
CA GLU A 32 0.77 17.92 12.67
C GLU A 32 1.31 16.71 11.91
N VAL A 33 2.63 16.67 11.71
CA VAL A 33 3.32 15.59 10.98
C VAL A 33 4.37 14.97 11.88
N ASP A 34 4.22 13.69 12.23
CA ASP A 34 5.24 12.92 12.94
C ASP A 34 6.32 12.42 11.95
N TYR A 35 7.44 13.14 11.89
CA TYR A 35 8.60 12.72 11.08
C TYR A 35 9.37 11.53 11.67
N GLY A 36 9.24 11.25 12.97
CA GLY A 36 9.86 10.08 13.60
C GLY A 36 9.29 8.76 13.06
N GLY A 37 8.00 8.76 12.74
CA GLY A 37 7.29 7.65 12.11
C GLY A 37 7.41 7.58 10.58
N PHE A 38 8.10 8.52 9.92
CA PHE A 38 8.01 8.69 8.45
C PHE A 38 8.34 7.42 7.64
N HIS A 39 9.36 6.67 8.09
CA HIS A 39 9.77 5.42 7.44
C HIS A 39 9.10 4.17 8.03
N HIS A 40 8.26 4.31 9.05
CA HIS A 40 7.70 3.18 9.78
C HIS A 40 6.58 2.51 8.98
N THR A 41 6.70 1.19 8.82
CA THR A 41 5.70 0.36 8.16
C THR A 41 5.18 -0.71 9.09
N VAL A 42 3.92 -1.09 8.91
CA VAL A 42 3.27 -2.15 9.68
C VAL A 42 2.75 -3.25 8.74
N PRO A 43 2.87 -4.54 9.13
CA PRO A 43 2.37 -5.65 8.32
C PRO A 43 0.84 -5.66 8.28
N VAL A 44 0.27 -6.04 7.14
CA VAL A 44 -1.18 -6.15 6.92
C VAL A 44 -1.53 -7.42 6.14
N PRO A 45 -2.70 -8.04 6.40
CA PRO A 45 -3.14 -9.22 5.66
C PRO A 45 -3.21 -8.94 4.16
N THR A 46 -2.32 -9.57 3.40
CA THR A 46 -2.18 -9.36 1.96
C THR A 46 -2.03 -10.72 1.27
N PRO A 47 -2.80 -11.02 0.22
CA PRO A 47 -2.71 -12.30 -0.46
C PRO A 47 -1.32 -12.50 -1.09
N ALA A 48 -0.72 -13.67 -0.88
CA ALA A 48 0.58 -14.03 -1.45
C ALA A 48 0.45 -14.50 -2.91
N CYS A 49 0.03 -13.60 -3.80
CA CYS A 49 -0.13 -13.90 -5.22
C CYS A 49 0.22 -12.69 -6.08
N SER A 50 0.52 -12.94 -7.36
CA SER A 50 0.72 -11.86 -8.31
C SER A 50 -0.60 -11.10 -8.57
N ALA A 51 -0.50 -9.83 -8.95
CA ALA A 51 -1.67 -9.03 -9.34
C ALA A 51 -2.49 -9.70 -10.46
N ARG A 52 -1.82 -10.39 -11.40
CA ARG A 52 -2.48 -11.15 -12.47
C ARG A 52 -3.34 -12.29 -11.93
N GLN A 53 -2.81 -13.06 -10.97
CA GLN A 53 -3.57 -14.15 -10.33
C GLN A 53 -4.75 -13.60 -9.53
N LEU A 54 -4.55 -12.50 -8.80
CA LEU A 54 -5.60 -11.85 -8.02
C LEU A 54 -6.75 -11.37 -8.92
N ALA A 55 -6.43 -10.72 -10.05
CA ALA A 55 -7.41 -10.26 -11.03
C ALA A 55 -8.17 -11.43 -11.69
N ALA A 56 -7.46 -12.51 -12.05
CA ALA A 56 -8.10 -13.70 -12.61
C ALA A 56 -9.03 -14.38 -11.59
N ALA A 57 -8.66 -14.41 -10.31
CA ALA A 57 -9.51 -14.94 -9.25
C ALA A 57 -10.77 -14.08 -9.04
N ALA A 58 -10.63 -12.74 -9.07
CA ALA A 58 -11.77 -11.83 -9.00
C ALA A 58 -12.73 -12.03 -10.19
N ALA A 59 -12.22 -12.05 -11.42
CA ALA A 59 -13.03 -12.25 -12.62
C ALA A 59 -13.79 -13.59 -12.61
N ARG A 60 -13.15 -14.67 -12.11
CA ARG A 60 -13.84 -15.97 -11.94
C ARG A 60 -14.97 -15.90 -10.92
N ARG A 61 -14.80 -15.17 -9.82
CA ARG A 61 -15.86 -14.98 -8.81
C ARG A 61 -17.03 -14.21 -9.41
N ASP A 62 -16.77 -13.14 -10.15
CA ASP A 62 -17.82 -12.33 -10.78
C ASP A 62 -18.59 -13.11 -11.85
N ALA A 63 -17.87 -13.85 -12.71
CA ALA A 63 -18.50 -14.76 -13.66
C ALA A 63 -19.33 -15.84 -12.96
N HIS A 64 -18.84 -16.36 -11.82
CA HIS A 64 -19.58 -17.33 -11.02
C HIS A 64 -20.93 -16.78 -10.53
N LEU A 65 -20.94 -15.53 -10.07
CA LEU A 65 -22.15 -14.86 -9.61
C LEU A 65 -23.14 -14.60 -10.75
N TYR A 66 -22.66 -14.38 -11.97
CA TYR A 66 -23.50 -14.16 -13.15
C TYR A 66 -24.23 -15.41 -13.63
N TRP A 67 -23.59 -16.59 -13.65
CA TRP A 67 -24.23 -17.83 -14.13
C TRP A 67 -25.14 -18.53 -13.12
N SER A 68 -25.15 -18.05 -11.87
CA SER A 68 -25.95 -18.62 -10.77
C SER A 68 -27.39 -18.07 -10.71
N ILE A 69 -27.81 -17.30 -11.72
CA ILE A 69 -29.18 -16.77 -11.90
C ILE A 69 -29.86 -17.52 -13.05
#